data_AF-A0A9X2D634-F1
#
_entry.id   AF-A0A9X2D634-F1
#
_cell.length_a   1.000
_cell.length_b   1.000
_cell.length_c   1.000
_cell.angle_alpha   90.00
_cell.angle_beta   90.00
_cell.angle_gamma   90.00
#
_symmetry.space_group_name_H-M   'P 1'
#
loop_
_entity.id
_entity.type
_entity.pdbx_description
1 polymer ?
#
loop_
_entity_poly.entity_id
_entity_poly.type
_entity_poly.pdbx_seq_one_letter_code
_entity_poly.pdbx_strand_id
1 'polypeptide(L)'
;MSGVHRGPLREGEWVRLIDNKGRKHNFALVAGKRFFSNKGHLDHDDLIGREEGFTIASSAGGEYLVFRPLLSEFVVSMPRGAAVVYPKDAAQIVAQADIYPGARVVEAGVGSGALTCSLLRAVGPYGTVTSYERREEFADVARRNVHQFFSVPEGAVHPSWSLRLGDLAERLPADGEPADRVILDMLAPWECVDAVADALVPGGIVCAYIATTTQMSRFVETVRTHGGFTEPHGWESLVRDWHTEGLAVRPGHKMVGHTAFLVTARRMAPGQKPPRRTRRPAPGAYGPDYRGPRPADVPTLEQVLADADES
;
A
#
# COMPACT_ATOMS: atom_id res chain seq x y z
N MET A 1 -7.77 3.38 -16.56
CA MET A 1 -8.50 2.12 -16.89
C MET A 1 -8.38 1.18 -15.69
N SER A 2 -9.21 0.14 -15.54
CA SER A 2 -9.16 -0.72 -14.33
C SER A 2 -7.94 -1.66 -14.25
N GLY A 3 -7.14 -1.80 -15.30
CA GLY A 3 -6.10 -2.85 -15.37
C GLY A 3 -6.71 -4.25 -15.36
N VAL A 4 -7.89 -4.39 -15.98
CA VAL A 4 -8.55 -5.67 -16.27
C VAL A 4 -9.07 -5.57 -17.70
N HIS A 5 -8.56 -6.41 -18.59
CA HIS A 5 -9.17 -6.61 -19.91
C HIS A 5 -10.26 -7.67 -19.82
N ARG A 6 -11.16 -7.69 -20.80
CA ARG A 6 -12.25 -8.66 -20.92
C ARG A 6 -12.22 -9.31 -22.31
N GLY A 7 -12.76 -10.52 -22.38
CA GLY A 7 -12.72 -11.34 -23.59
C GLY A 7 -11.34 -12.00 -23.79
N PRO A 8 -10.96 -12.33 -25.03
CA PRO A 8 -9.78 -13.10 -25.30
C PRO A 8 -8.48 -12.44 -24.81
N LEU A 9 -7.52 -13.27 -24.40
CA LEU A 9 -6.17 -12.90 -24.02
C LEU A 9 -5.44 -12.23 -25.19
N ARG A 10 -4.72 -11.14 -24.92
CA ARG A 10 -4.02 -10.34 -25.93
C ARG A 10 -2.52 -10.28 -25.66
N GLU A 11 -1.75 -9.95 -26.69
CA GLU A 11 -0.36 -9.56 -26.53
C GLU A 11 -0.21 -8.38 -25.55
N GLY A 12 0.87 -8.38 -24.77
CA GLY A 12 1.14 -7.41 -23.71
C GLY A 12 0.42 -7.69 -22.39
N GLU A 13 -0.63 -8.54 -22.37
CA GLU A 13 -1.30 -8.92 -21.13
C GLU A 13 -0.43 -9.82 -20.25
N TRP A 14 -0.50 -9.62 -18.94
CA TRP A 14 0.13 -10.51 -17.98
C TRP A 14 -0.79 -11.71 -17.72
N VAL A 15 -0.25 -12.92 -17.87
CA VAL A 15 -0.97 -14.18 -17.61
C VAL A 15 -0.34 -14.95 -16.45
N ARG A 16 -1.15 -15.83 -15.86
CA ARG A 16 -0.82 -16.70 -14.75
C ARG A 16 -1.09 -18.14 -15.14
N LEU A 17 -0.08 -18.99 -14.96
CA LEU A 17 -0.19 -20.44 -15.08
C LEU A 17 -0.18 -21.05 -13.68
N ILE A 18 -1.10 -21.97 -13.42
CA ILE A 18 -1.15 -22.77 -12.20
C ILE A 18 -1.02 -24.24 -12.60
N ASP A 19 0.00 -24.93 -12.08
CA ASP A 19 0.21 -26.34 -12.37
C ASP A 19 -0.54 -27.26 -11.39
N ASN A 20 -0.59 -28.55 -11.70
CA ASN A 20 -1.24 -29.58 -10.85
C ASN A 20 -0.69 -29.73 -9.41
N LYS A 21 0.40 -29.04 -9.05
CA LYS A 21 0.93 -28.95 -7.67
C LYS A 21 0.67 -27.58 -7.04
N GLY A 22 -0.18 -26.75 -7.65
CA GLY A 22 -0.46 -25.38 -7.25
C GLY A 22 0.71 -24.40 -7.47
N ARG A 23 1.74 -24.80 -8.22
CA ARG A 23 2.89 -23.92 -8.52
C ARG A 23 2.47 -22.87 -9.52
N LYS A 24 2.83 -21.62 -9.24
CA LYS A 24 2.34 -20.42 -9.93
C LYS A 24 3.48 -19.80 -10.75
N HIS A 25 3.25 -19.61 -12.04
CA HIS A 25 4.16 -18.91 -12.95
C HIS A 25 3.42 -17.72 -13.56
N ASN A 26 4.11 -16.61 -13.79
CA ASN A 26 3.48 -15.40 -14.35
C ASN A 26 4.45 -14.73 -15.33
N PHE A 27 3.92 -14.24 -16.45
CA PHE A 27 4.69 -13.58 -17.51
C PHE A 27 3.78 -12.73 -18.41
N ALA A 28 4.36 -11.81 -19.18
CA ALA A 28 3.67 -11.08 -20.24
C ALA A 28 3.57 -11.93 -21.52
N LEU A 29 2.38 -11.98 -22.13
CA LEU A 29 2.19 -12.50 -23.47
C LEU A 29 2.90 -11.62 -24.49
N VAL A 30 3.59 -12.26 -25.42
CA VAL A 30 4.35 -11.63 -26.52
C VAL A 30 4.33 -12.63 -27.66
N ALA A 31 3.92 -12.19 -28.85
CA ALA A 31 3.75 -13.06 -30.01
C ALA A 31 5.08 -13.72 -30.42
N GLY A 32 5.03 -14.97 -30.87
CA GLY A 32 6.20 -15.75 -31.28
C GLY A 32 7.19 -16.08 -30.17
N LYS A 33 6.89 -15.79 -28.89
CA LYS A 33 7.74 -16.16 -27.75
C LYS A 33 7.26 -17.44 -27.06
N ARG A 34 8.17 -18.02 -26.26
CA ARG A 34 7.96 -19.23 -25.48
C ARG A 34 8.14 -18.99 -24.00
N PHE A 35 7.22 -19.52 -23.21
CA PHE A 35 7.41 -19.69 -21.77
C PHE A 35 8.10 -21.04 -21.52
N PHE A 36 9.12 -21.06 -20.66
CA PHE A 36 9.88 -22.26 -20.30
C PHE A 36 9.74 -22.60 -18.82
N SER A 37 9.65 -23.90 -18.53
CA SER A 37 9.55 -24.44 -17.18
C SER A 37 10.28 -25.77 -17.04
N ASN A 38 10.29 -26.34 -15.82
CA ASN A 38 10.77 -27.69 -15.59
C ASN A 38 9.87 -28.80 -16.19
N LYS A 39 8.79 -28.43 -16.87
CA LYS A 39 7.86 -29.31 -17.61
C LYS A 39 7.90 -29.02 -19.13
N GLY A 40 8.98 -28.48 -19.67
CA GLY A 40 9.08 -28.10 -21.09
C GLY A 40 8.61 -26.67 -21.35
N HIS A 41 8.05 -26.41 -22.54
CA HIS A 41 7.64 -25.08 -22.97
C HIS A 41 6.16 -24.97 -23.37
N LEU A 42 5.68 -23.73 -23.47
CA LEU A 42 4.41 -23.32 -24.05
C LEU A 42 4.67 -22.18 -25.03
N ASP A 43 4.13 -22.27 -26.25
CA ASP A 43 4.14 -21.17 -27.21
C ASP A 43 3.10 -20.12 -26.80
N HIS A 44 3.48 -18.84 -26.77
CA HIS A 44 2.57 -17.75 -26.36
C HIS A 44 1.37 -17.60 -27.31
N ASP A 45 1.57 -17.95 -28.58
CA ASP A 45 0.55 -17.90 -29.62
C ASP A 45 -0.58 -18.92 -29.37
N ASP A 46 -0.33 -20.00 -28.61
CA ASP A 46 -1.37 -20.96 -28.17
C ASP A 46 -2.26 -20.42 -27.03
N LEU A 47 -1.92 -19.25 -26.47
CA LEU A 47 -2.65 -18.55 -25.41
C LEU A 47 -3.35 -17.31 -25.95
N ILE A 48 -2.69 -16.54 -26.83
CA ILE A 48 -3.25 -15.32 -27.43
C ILE A 48 -4.50 -15.66 -28.26
N GLY A 49 -5.54 -14.82 -28.17
CA GLY A 49 -6.80 -15.01 -28.89
C GLY A 49 -7.78 -16.00 -28.24
N ARG A 50 -7.44 -16.61 -27.10
CA ARG A 50 -8.34 -17.49 -26.33
C ARG A 50 -8.97 -16.76 -25.15
N GLU A 51 -10.21 -17.10 -24.80
CA GLU A 51 -10.77 -16.76 -23.49
C GLU A 51 -9.93 -17.37 -22.36
N GLU A 52 -9.91 -16.75 -21.18
CA GLU A 52 -9.19 -17.28 -20.02
C GLU A 52 -9.97 -18.41 -19.31
N GLY A 53 -9.31 -19.13 -18.40
CA GLY A 53 -9.92 -20.23 -17.63
C GLY A 53 -9.88 -21.59 -18.32
N PHE A 54 -8.80 -21.88 -19.05
CA PHE A 54 -8.57 -23.16 -19.74
C PHE A 54 -7.32 -23.89 -19.22
N THR A 55 -7.27 -25.20 -19.47
CA THR A 55 -6.05 -26.00 -19.29
C THR A 55 -5.30 -26.12 -20.63
N ILE A 56 -3.97 -26.08 -20.58
CA ILE A 56 -3.07 -26.35 -21.70
C ILE A 56 -1.96 -27.30 -21.25
N ALA A 57 -1.59 -28.24 -22.13
CA ALA A 57 -0.45 -29.12 -21.93
C ALA A 57 0.82 -28.48 -22.51
N SER A 58 1.92 -28.50 -21.73
CA SER A 58 3.24 -28.12 -22.22
C SER A 58 3.83 -29.16 -23.17
N SER A 59 4.93 -28.80 -23.83
CA SER A 59 5.69 -29.66 -24.74
C SER A 59 6.20 -30.99 -24.15
N ALA A 60 6.09 -31.19 -22.83
CA ALA A 60 6.42 -32.44 -22.15
C ALA A 60 5.22 -33.05 -21.39
N GLY A 61 3.99 -32.72 -21.79
CA GLY A 61 2.75 -33.26 -21.22
C GLY A 61 2.37 -32.69 -19.84
N GLY A 62 2.99 -31.59 -19.41
CA GLY A 62 2.69 -30.96 -18.13
C GLY A 62 1.50 -30.01 -18.24
N GLU A 63 0.42 -30.29 -17.51
CA GLU A 63 -0.76 -29.43 -17.53
C GLU A 63 -0.60 -28.13 -16.71
N TYR A 64 -1.15 -27.06 -17.27
CA TYR A 64 -1.23 -25.72 -16.69
C TYR A 64 -2.63 -25.13 -16.91
N LEU A 65 -3.23 -24.62 -15.84
CA LEU A 65 -4.45 -23.83 -15.85
C LEU A 65 -4.11 -22.35 -16.06
N VAL A 66 -4.76 -21.69 -17.02
CA VAL A 66 -4.42 -20.34 -17.50
C VAL A 66 -5.49 -19.32 -17.09
N PHE A 67 -5.08 -18.24 -16.43
CA PHE A 67 -5.93 -17.12 -16.04
C PHE A 67 -5.21 -15.77 -16.17
N ARG A 68 -5.97 -14.68 -16.23
CA ARG A 68 -5.46 -13.35 -15.87
C ARG A 68 -5.22 -13.32 -14.35
N PRO A 69 -4.11 -12.74 -13.86
CA PRO A 69 -3.87 -12.61 -12.43
C PRO A 69 -4.86 -11.62 -11.81
N LEU A 70 -5.38 -11.94 -10.62
CA LEU A 70 -6.04 -10.92 -9.79
C LEU A 70 -5.00 -9.87 -9.34
N LEU A 71 -5.42 -8.66 -8.97
CA LEU A 71 -4.48 -7.64 -8.44
C LEU A 71 -3.68 -8.18 -7.25
N SER A 72 -4.36 -8.84 -6.31
CA SER A 72 -3.76 -9.49 -5.14
C SER A 72 -2.73 -10.57 -5.49
N GLU A 73 -2.82 -11.14 -6.69
CA GLU A 73 -1.89 -12.14 -7.21
C GLU A 73 -0.73 -11.51 -8.00
N PHE A 74 -1.00 -10.42 -8.71
CA PHE A 74 0.00 -9.62 -9.40
C PHE A 74 0.97 -8.98 -8.42
N VAL A 75 0.50 -8.27 -7.39
CA VAL A 75 1.38 -7.54 -6.46
C VAL A 75 2.32 -8.47 -5.67
N VAL A 76 1.93 -9.73 -5.45
CA VAL A 76 2.79 -10.73 -4.79
C VAL A 76 3.71 -11.47 -5.77
N SER A 77 3.61 -11.26 -7.08
CA SER A 77 4.43 -11.95 -8.09
C SER A 77 5.20 -11.03 -9.05
N MET A 78 4.89 -9.73 -9.10
CA MET A 78 5.64 -8.74 -9.86
C MET A 78 7.11 -8.61 -9.38
N PRO A 79 8.04 -8.16 -10.24
CA PRO A 79 9.41 -7.83 -9.85
C PRO A 79 9.43 -6.77 -8.73
N ARG A 80 10.26 -6.96 -7.69
CA ARG A 80 10.30 -6.07 -6.52
C ARG A 80 11.68 -5.47 -6.32
N GLY A 81 11.74 -4.16 -6.08
CA GLY A 81 12.94 -3.47 -5.57
C GLY A 81 12.89 -3.26 -4.04
N ALA A 82 11.69 -3.28 -3.48
CA ALA A 82 11.41 -3.02 -2.07
C ALA A 82 10.42 -4.06 -1.50
N ALA A 83 10.18 -4.00 -0.19
CA ALA A 83 8.99 -4.62 0.39
C ALA A 83 7.72 -4.04 -0.25
N VAL A 84 6.62 -4.80 -0.24
CA VAL A 84 5.33 -4.39 -0.80
C VAL A 84 4.27 -4.45 0.28
N VAL A 85 3.36 -3.48 0.27
CA VAL A 85 2.10 -3.56 1.04
C VAL A 85 1.35 -4.82 0.60
N TYR A 86 1.01 -5.68 1.56
CA TYR A 86 0.34 -6.96 1.28
C TYR A 86 -1.13 -6.72 0.90
N PRO A 87 -1.76 -7.62 0.11
CA PRO A 87 -3.15 -7.44 -0.33
C PRO A 87 -4.17 -7.22 0.80
N LYS A 88 -3.96 -7.83 1.97
CA LYS A 88 -4.83 -7.64 3.15
C LYS A 88 -4.78 -6.19 3.65
N ASP A 89 -3.60 -5.57 3.60
CA ASP A 89 -3.35 -4.23 4.12
C ASP A 89 -3.73 -3.17 3.09
N ALA A 90 -3.44 -3.40 1.81
CA ALA A 90 -3.94 -2.56 0.72
C ALA A 90 -5.48 -2.49 0.71
N ALA A 91 -6.17 -3.61 0.96
CA ALA A 91 -7.63 -3.63 1.11
C ALA A 91 -8.10 -2.82 2.33
N GLN A 92 -7.39 -2.91 3.47
CA GLN A 92 -7.70 -2.08 4.63
C GLN A 92 -7.38 -0.60 4.41
N ILE A 93 -6.31 -0.24 3.70
CA ILE A 93 -6.01 1.15 3.33
C ILE A 93 -7.14 1.71 2.47
N VAL A 94 -7.52 1.01 1.40
CA VAL A 94 -8.61 1.47 0.51
C VAL A 94 -9.92 1.69 1.27
N ALA A 95 -10.27 0.81 2.21
CA ALA A 95 -11.50 0.92 2.99
C ALA A 95 -11.43 1.93 4.16
N GLN A 96 -10.37 1.90 4.97
CA GLN A 96 -10.25 2.66 6.22
C GLN A 96 -9.70 4.07 6.01
N ALA A 97 -8.89 4.29 4.96
CA ALA A 97 -8.60 5.63 4.46
C ALA A 97 -9.70 6.14 3.53
N ASP A 98 -10.79 5.40 3.30
CA ASP A 98 -11.93 5.80 2.46
C ASP A 98 -11.48 6.37 1.10
N ILE A 99 -10.84 5.51 0.29
CA ILE A 99 -10.39 5.88 -1.06
C ILE A 99 -11.56 5.70 -2.03
N TYR A 100 -12.18 6.81 -2.43
CA TYR A 100 -13.40 6.83 -3.25
C TYR A 100 -13.13 7.25 -4.71
N PRO A 101 -14.01 6.88 -5.66
CA PRO A 101 -13.90 7.31 -7.06
C PRO A 101 -13.96 8.84 -7.18
N GLY A 102 -12.95 9.45 -7.81
CA GLY A 102 -12.81 10.91 -7.87
C GLY A 102 -11.88 11.53 -6.82
N ALA A 103 -11.40 10.77 -5.83
CA ALA A 103 -10.48 11.29 -4.83
C ALA A 103 -9.11 11.66 -5.44
N ARG A 104 -8.50 12.74 -4.92
CA ARG A 104 -7.10 13.09 -5.12
C ARG A 104 -6.29 12.48 -3.98
N VAL A 105 -5.53 11.44 -4.29
CA VAL A 105 -4.74 10.69 -3.32
C VAL A 105 -3.27 11.02 -3.50
N VAL A 106 -2.60 11.38 -2.42
CA VAL A 106 -1.13 11.43 -2.36
C VAL A 106 -0.62 10.14 -1.73
N GLU A 107 0.45 9.59 -2.28
CA GLU A 107 1.17 8.41 -1.78
C GLU A 107 2.66 8.77 -1.68
N ALA A 108 3.35 8.33 -0.64
CA ALA A 108 4.80 8.48 -0.57
C ALA A 108 5.49 7.24 0.00
N GLY A 109 6.58 6.83 -0.66
CA GLY A 109 7.11 5.48 -0.57
C GLY A 109 6.40 4.57 -1.58
N VAL A 110 6.77 4.72 -2.86
CA VAL A 110 6.10 4.02 -3.96
C VAL A 110 6.64 2.59 -4.09
N GLY A 111 7.92 2.41 -3.77
CA GLY A 111 8.57 1.11 -3.65
C GLY A 111 8.52 0.32 -4.95
N SER A 112 7.57 -0.63 -5.06
CA SER A 112 7.37 -1.43 -6.29
C SER A 112 6.00 -1.23 -6.96
N GLY A 113 5.22 -0.21 -6.55
CA GLY A 113 3.93 0.16 -7.14
C GLY A 113 2.72 -0.69 -6.72
N ALA A 114 2.85 -1.55 -5.70
CA ALA A 114 1.79 -2.47 -5.27
C ALA A 114 0.54 -1.74 -4.76
N LEU A 115 0.76 -0.79 -3.83
CA LEU A 115 -0.30 0.01 -3.24
C LEU A 115 -0.86 0.99 -4.29
N THR A 116 0.00 1.66 -5.05
CA THR A 116 -0.34 2.50 -6.20
C THR A 116 -1.35 1.83 -7.15
N CYS A 117 -1.17 0.56 -7.50
CA CYS A 117 -2.14 -0.18 -8.33
C CYS A 117 -3.52 -0.34 -7.67
N SER A 118 -3.57 -0.46 -6.35
CA SER A 118 -4.82 -0.52 -5.57
C SER A 118 -5.50 0.85 -5.49
N LEU A 119 -4.72 1.91 -5.24
CA LEU A 119 -5.20 3.30 -5.21
C LEU A 119 -5.75 3.72 -6.56
N LEU A 120 -5.03 3.48 -7.66
CA LEU A 120 -5.45 3.80 -9.03
C LEU A 120 -6.76 3.10 -9.44
N ARG A 121 -6.99 1.86 -8.96
CA ARG A 121 -8.28 1.19 -9.15
C ARG A 121 -9.42 1.85 -8.36
N ALA A 122 -9.14 2.28 -7.12
CA ALA A 122 -10.14 2.85 -6.23
C ALA A 122 -10.57 4.27 -6.63
N VAL A 123 -9.62 5.14 -7.01
CA VAL A 123 -9.93 6.52 -7.46
C VAL A 123 -10.60 6.57 -8.84
N GLY A 124 -10.44 5.52 -9.65
CA GLY A 124 -11.07 5.42 -10.97
C GLY A 124 -10.58 6.49 -11.97
N PRO A 125 -11.31 6.69 -13.09
CA PRO A 125 -10.87 7.59 -14.17
C PRO A 125 -11.00 9.08 -13.85
N TYR A 126 -11.72 9.44 -12.78
CA TYR A 126 -12.01 10.84 -12.42
C TYR A 126 -11.20 11.34 -11.22
N GLY A 127 -10.53 10.44 -10.49
CA GLY A 127 -9.59 10.80 -9.43
C GLY A 127 -8.14 10.68 -9.88
N THR A 128 -7.22 11.00 -8.97
CA THR A 128 -5.78 11.00 -9.23
C THR A 128 -5.01 10.36 -8.09
N VAL A 129 -3.86 9.77 -8.42
CA VAL A 129 -2.83 9.35 -7.47
C VAL A 129 -1.54 10.09 -7.81
N THR A 130 -1.04 10.87 -6.86
CA THR A 130 0.28 11.52 -6.95
C THR A 130 1.22 10.80 -6.00
N SER A 131 2.15 10.05 -6.57
CA SER A 131 3.11 9.20 -5.86
C SER A 131 4.49 9.86 -5.79
N TYR A 132 5.07 9.95 -4.59
CA TYR A 132 6.41 10.54 -4.36
C TYR A 132 7.44 9.47 -3.98
N GLU A 133 8.56 9.43 -4.69
CA GLU A 133 9.67 8.49 -4.45
C GLU A 133 11.01 9.22 -4.43
N ARG A 134 11.88 8.90 -3.46
CA ARG A 134 13.21 9.50 -3.33
C ARG A 134 14.26 8.78 -4.16
N ARG A 135 14.05 7.49 -4.47
CA ARG A 135 15.01 6.63 -5.16
C ARG A 135 14.57 6.35 -6.60
N GLU A 136 15.31 6.89 -7.57
CA GLU A 136 15.00 6.74 -9.00
C GLU A 136 14.85 5.27 -9.43
N GLU A 137 15.72 4.39 -8.94
CA GLU A 137 15.63 2.93 -9.16
C GLU A 137 14.29 2.32 -8.70
N PHE A 138 13.68 2.84 -7.63
CA PHE A 138 12.37 2.39 -7.13
C PHE A 138 11.23 3.02 -7.94
N ALA A 139 11.37 4.30 -8.32
CA ALA A 139 10.45 4.97 -9.23
C ALA A 139 10.35 4.23 -10.58
N ASP A 140 11.47 3.75 -11.12
CA ASP A 140 11.52 2.98 -12.36
C ASP A 140 10.89 1.58 -12.23
N VAL A 141 11.15 0.88 -11.11
CA VAL A 141 10.48 -0.40 -10.80
C VAL A 141 8.98 -0.21 -10.68
N ALA A 142 8.53 0.81 -9.94
CA ALA A 142 7.11 1.15 -9.80
C ALA A 142 6.49 1.53 -11.15
N ARG A 143 7.13 2.39 -11.95
CA ARG A 143 6.63 2.80 -13.28
C ARG A 143 6.41 1.60 -14.18
N ARG A 144 7.40 0.71 -14.28
CA ARG A 144 7.28 -0.53 -15.06
C ARG A 144 6.16 -1.43 -14.56
N ASN A 145 6.06 -1.65 -13.25
CA ASN A 145 5.04 -2.54 -12.68
C ASN A 145 3.62 -2.00 -12.83
N VAL A 146 3.40 -0.71 -12.56
CA VAL A 146 2.10 -0.04 -12.75
C VAL A 146 1.72 -0.05 -14.23
N HIS A 147 2.64 0.33 -15.13
CA HIS A 147 2.37 0.35 -16.57
C HIS A 147 2.04 -1.04 -17.11
N GLN A 148 2.78 -2.07 -16.69
CA GLN A 148 2.51 -3.46 -17.04
C GLN A 148 1.13 -3.94 -16.56
N PHE A 149 0.73 -3.56 -15.34
CA PHE A 149 -0.54 -3.97 -14.77
C PHE A 149 -1.75 -3.31 -15.44
N PHE A 150 -1.63 -2.02 -15.77
CA PHE A 150 -2.69 -1.27 -16.45
C PHE A 150 -2.63 -1.39 -17.98
N SER A 151 -1.68 -2.16 -18.53
CA SER A 151 -1.35 -2.25 -19.96
C SER A 151 -1.23 -0.87 -20.61
N VAL A 152 -0.50 0.03 -19.95
CA VAL A 152 -0.22 1.38 -20.47
C VAL A 152 0.63 1.24 -21.74
N PRO A 153 0.25 1.85 -22.87
CA PRO A 153 1.04 1.82 -24.09
C PRO A 153 2.47 2.34 -23.89
N GLU A 154 3.40 1.87 -24.71
CA GLU A 154 4.78 2.37 -24.69
C GLU A 154 4.81 3.88 -24.97
N GLY A 155 5.64 4.61 -24.22
CA GLY A 155 5.69 6.08 -24.25
C GLY A 155 4.52 6.82 -23.58
N ALA A 156 3.45 6.12 -23.18
CA ALA A 156 2.33 6.70 -22.44
C ALA A 156 2.50 6.58 -20.92
N VAL A 157 1.67 7.32 -20.18
CA VAL A 157 1.51 7.22 -18.71
C VAL A 157 0.06 6.88 -18.36
N HIS A 158 -0.18 6.29 -17.19
CA HIS A 158 -1.56 6.10 -16.73
C HIS A 158 -2.19 7.48 -16.43
N PRO A 159 -3.35 7.85 -17.02
CA PRO A 159 -3.85 9.23 -17.00
C PRO A 159 -4.20 9.76 -15.59
N SER A 160 -4.56 8.87 -14.67
CA SER A 160 -4.83 9.20 -13.27
C SER A 160 -3.58 9.13 -12.36
N TRP A 161 -2.37 9.00 -12.92
CA TRP A 161 -1.14 8.80 -12.13
C TRP A 161 -0.07 9.84 -12.43
N SER A 162 0.49 10.44 -11.38
CA SER A 162 1.70 11.26 -11.44
C SER A 162 2.75 10.64 -10.51
N LEU A 163 3.97 10.41 -11.02
CA LEU A 163 5.09 9.91 -10.23
C LEU A 163 6.16 11.00 -10.16
N ARG A 164 6.41 11.51 -8.95
CA ARG A 164 7.30 12.64 -8.69
C ARG A 164 8.54 12.15 -7.95
N LEU A 165 9.72 12.52 -8.44
CA LEU A 165 10.98 12.29 -7.73
C LEU A 165 11.20 13.39 -6.67
N GLY A 166 11.71 12.98 -5.51
CA GLY A 166 12.10 13.86 -4.41
C GLY A 166 11.49 13.47 -3.05
N ASP A 167 11.79 14.24 -2.01
CA ASP A 167 11.22 14.05 -0.68
C ASP A 167 9.78 14.60 -0.61
N LEU A 168 8.86 13.87 0.02
CA LEU A 168 7.47 14.33 0.16
C LEU A 168 7.38 15.65 0.95
N ALA A 169 8.15 15.81 2.03
CA ALA A 169 8.07 16.97 2.91
C ALA A 169 8.49 18.27 2.19
N GLU A 170 9.38 18.17 1.21
CA GLU A 170 9.84 19.30 0.38
C GLU A 170 8.97 19.51 -0.87
N ARG A 171 8.56 18.43 -1.53
CA ARG A 171 7.89 18.50 -2.85
C ARG A 171 6.39 18.75 -2.73
N LEU A 172 5.71 18.19 -1.74
CA LEU A 172 4.25 18.36 -1.56
C LEU A 172 3.84 19.83 -1.36
N PRO A 173 4.53 20.65 -0.53
CA PRO A 173 4.23 22.08 -0.43
C PRO A 173 4.55 22.85 -1.72
N ALA A 174 5.62 22.47 -2.43
CA ALA A 174 6.04 23.13 -3.67
C ALA A 174 5.07 22.89 -4.84
N ASP A 175 4.43 21.72 -4.88
CA ASP A 175 3.42 21.39 -5.89
C ASP A 175 2.06 22.08 -5.60
N GLY A 176 1.76 22.39 -4.34
CA GLY A 176 0.62 23.22 -3.94
C GLY A 176 -0.78 22.61 -4.17
N GLU A 177 -0.85 21.35 -4.56
CA GLU A 177 -2.11 20.66 -4.89
C GLU A 177 -2.82 20.11 -3.63
N PRO A 178 -4.08 20.50 -3.37
CA PRO A 178 -4.84 19.95 -2.25
C PRO A 178 -5.22 18.48 -2.46
N ALA A 179 -5.00 17.67 -1.43
CA ALA A 179 -5.27 16.24 -1.39
C ALA A 179 -6.53 15.91 -0.56
N ASP A 180 -7.30 14.93 -1.00
CA ASP A 180 -8.41 14.38 -0.21
C ASP A 180 -7.91 13.32 0.79
N ARG A 181 -6.85 12.58 0.41
CA ARG A 181 -6.28 11.45 1.13
C ARG A 181 -4.76 11.44 0.98
N VAL A 182 -4.04 11.08 2.03
CA VAL A 182 -2.57 10.93 2.03
C VAL A 182 -2.20 9.58 2.62
N ILE A 183 -1.41 8.78 1.90
CA ILE A 183 -0.89 7.48 2.34
C ILE A 183 0.63 7.53 2.45
N LEU A 184 1.17 7.10 3.60
CA LEU A 184 2.61 7.12 3.90
C LEU A 184 3.12 5.69 4.17
N ASP A 185 3.96 5.15 3.28
CA ASP A 185 4.68 3.87 3.45
C ASP A 185 6.19 4.13 3.44
N MET A 186 6.70 4.68 4.54
CA MET A 186 8.09 5.15 4.64
C MET A 186 8.66 4.97 6.04
N LEU A 187 9.98 5.10 6.17
CA LEU A 187 10.68 4.90 7.44
C LEU A 187 10.38 5.98 8.49
N ALA A 188 10.07 7.21 8.05
CA ALA A 188 9.95 8.39 8.91
C ALA A 188 8.68 9.24 8.61
N PRO A 189 7.47 8.67 8.66
CA PRO A 189 6.24 9.38 8.27
C PRO A 189 5.91 10.59 9.15
N TRP A 190 6.51 10.70 10.34
CA TRP A 190 6.40 11.86 11.23
C TRP A 190 7.04 13.13 10.65
N GLU A 191 8.05 13.01 9.78
CA GLU A 191 8.73 14.16 9.14
C GLU A 191 7.85 14.85 8.09
N CYS A 192 6.76 14.20 7.64
CA CYS A 192 5.84 14.74 6.65
C CYS A 192 4.57 15.37 7.26
N VAL A 193 4.35 15.30 8.58
CA VAL A 193 3.05 15.61 9.20
C VAL A 193 2.57 17.04 8.92
N ASP A 194 3.48 18.03 8.93
CA ASP A 194 3.13 19.43 8.67
C ASP A 194 2.75 19.65 7.19
N ALA A 195 3.60 19.22 6.24
CA ALA A 195 3.31 19.28 4.81
C ALA A 195 2.00 18.55 4.43
N VAL A 196 1.71 17.44 5.10
CA VAL A 196 0.47 16.66 4.95
C VAL A 196 -0.74 17.38 5.56
N ALA A 197 -0.55 18.13 6.65
CA ALA A 197 -1.60 18.95 7.24
C ALA A 197 -1.96 20.17 6.38
N ASP A 198 -0.99 20.73 5.65
CA ASP A 198 -1.23 21.86 4.75
C ASP A 198 -1.89 21.41 3.44
N ALA A 199 -1.50 20.26 2.90
CA ALA A 199 -2.09 19.72 1.67
C ALA A 199 -3.47 19.08 1.86
N LEU A 200 -3.79 18.50 3.03
CA LEU A 200 -5.07 17.83 3.24
C LEU A 200 -6.23 18.82 3.37
N VAL A 201 -7.30 18.58 2.59
CA VAL A 201 -8.58 19.28 2.76
C VAL A 201 -9.20 19.01 4.14
N PRO A 202 -10.04 19.93 4.67
CA PRO A 202 -10.81 19.69 5.89
C PRO A 202 -11.60 18.38 5.83
N GLY A 203 -11.45 17.53 6.83
CA GLY A 203 -12.08 16.22 6.91
C GLY A 203 -11.40 15.10 6.12
N GLY A 204 -10.36 15.40 5.33
CA GLY A 204 -9.50 14.44 4.64
C GLY A 204 -8.72 13.53 5.61
N ILE A 205 -8.12 12.45 5.09
CA ILE A 205 -7.49 11.40 5.92
C ILE A 205 -6.00 11.28 5.59
N VAL A 206 -5.16 11.26 6.63
CA VAL A 206 -3.81 10.67 6.56
C VAL A 206 -3.86 9.23 7.05
N CYS A 207 -3.20 8.32 6.34
CA CYS A 207 -2.99 6.93 6.73
C CYS A 207 -1.49 6.58 6.62
N ALA A 208 -0.90 6.05 7.69
CA ALA A 208 0.48 5.58 7.68
C ALA A 208 0.54 4.05 7.84
N TYR A 209 1.34 3.41 7.00
CA TYR A 209 1.70 2.00 7.05
C TYR A 209 3.06 1.88 7.73
N ILE A 210 3.12 1.23 8.90
CA ILE A 210 4.24 1.33 9.83
C ILE A 210 4.70 -0.03 10.35
N ALA A 211 5.96 -0.40 10.10
CA ALA A 211 6.48 -1.73 10.41
C ALA A 211 6.80 -1.99 11.91
N THR A 212 7.04 -0.95 12.72
CA THR A 212 7.42 -1.14 14.14
C THR A 212 6.57 -0.32 15.12
N THR A 213 6.47 -0.82 16.35
CA THR A 213 5.78 -0.13 17.45
C THR A 213 6.46 1.18 17.86
N THR A 214 7.78 1.30 17.70
CA THR A 214 8.53 2.54 17.98
C THR A 214 8.25 3.62 16.93
N GLN A 215 8.18 3.25 15.65
CA GLN A 215 7.73 4.14 14.58
C GLN A 215 6.27 4.54 14.78
N MET A 216 5.40 3.59 15.15
CA MET A 216 3.97 3.83 15.37
C MET A 216 3.75 4.83 16.51
N SER A 217 4.43 4.62 17.65
CA SER A 217 4.43 5.54 18.78
C SER A 217 4.86 6.95 18.34
N ARG A 218 6.02 7.09 17.67
CA ARG A 218 6.51 8.39 17.22
C ARG A 218 5.53 9.09 16.27
N PHE A 219 4.95 8.38 15.30
CA PHE A 219 3.96 8.96 14.38
C PHE A 219 2.68 9.40 15.10
N VAL A 220 2.10 8.54 15.96
CA VAL A 220 0.88 8.83 16.73
C VAL A 220 1.06 10.06 17.62
N GLU A 221 2.17 10.15 18.37
CA GLU A 221 2.44 11.30 19.25
C GLU A 221 2.75 12.57 18.44
N THR A 222 3.37 12.47 17.25
CA THR A 222 3.58 13.62 16.34
C THR A 222 2.24 14.18 15.85
N VAL A 223 1.36 13.31 15.32
CA VAL A 223 0.03 13.71 14.82
C VAL A 223 -0.84 14.29 15.94
N ARG A 224 -0.76 13.72 17.16
CA ARG A 224 -1.48 14.25 18.33
C ARG A 224 -0.93 15.61 18.76
N THR A 225 0.39 15.79 18.79
CA THR A 225 1.05 17.04 19.22
C THR A 225 0.80 18.17 18.21
N HIS A 226 0.77 17.87 16.90
CA HIS A 226 0.40 18.82 15.85
C HIS A 226 -1.01 19.41 16.07
N GLY A 227 -1.95 18.64 16.63
CA GLY A 227 -3.27 19.12 17.05
C GLY A 227 -4.24 19.52 15.93
N GLY A 228 -3.78 19.59 14.67
CA GLY A 228 -4.61 19.80 13.48
C GLY A 228 -5.33 18.55 12.96
N PHE A 229 -5.26 17.43 13.67
CA PHE A 229 -5.90 16.15 13.32
C PHE A 229 -6.75 15.59 14.48
N THR A 230 -7.71 14.71 14.19
CA THR A 230 -8.38 13.90 15.20
C THR A 230 -7.42 12.96 15.92
N GLU A 231 -7.81 12.46 17.10
CA GLU A 231 -7.08 11.39 17.80
C GLU A 231 -6.72 10.24 16.85
N PRO A 232 -5.42 9.88 16.71
CA PRO A 232 -5.00 8.82 15.80
C PRO A 232 -5.55 7.45 16.21
N HIS A 233 -6.03 6.69 15.22
CA HIS A 233 -6.49 5.31 15.40
C HIS A 233 -5.50 4.35 14.76
N GLY A 234 -4.83 3.53 15.59
CA GLY A 234 -3.87 2.51 15.16
C GLY A 234 -4.41 1.09 15.34
N TRP A 235 -4.19 0.21 14.35
CA TRP A 235 -4.55 -1.21 14.41
C TRP A 235 -3.62 -2.06 13.54
N GLU A 236 -3.76 -3.39 13.61
CA GLU A 236 -3.16 -4.34 12.66
C GLU A 236 -4.17 -5.41 12.25
N SER A 237 -3.85 -6.23 11.25
CA SER A 237 -4.71 -7.33 10.79
C SER A 237 -3.93 -8.63 10.59
N LEU A 238 -4.50 -9.74 11.06
CA LEU A 238 -3.95 -11.08 10.90
C LEU A 238 -4.84 -11.89 9.95
N VAL A 239 -4.24 -12.48 8.90
CA VAL A 239 -4.91 -13.41 7.98
C VAL A 239 -4.29 -14.79 8.18
N ARG A 240 -5.14 -15.80 8.40
CA ARG A 240 -4.73 -17.19 8.62
C ARG A 240 -5.53 -18.11 7.72
N ASP A 241 -4.86 -18.68 6.72
CA ASP A 241 -5.44 -19.64 5.80
C ASP A 241 -5.91 -20.91 6.52
N TRP A 242 -6.83 -21.64 5.90
CA TRP A 242 -7.35 -22.91 6.38
C TRP A 242 -7.04 -24.03 5.38
N HIS A 243 -6.68 -25.19 5.91
CA HIS A 243 -6.76 -26.45 5.18
C HIS A 243 -8.22 -26.91 5.23
N THR A 244 -8.78 -27.23 4.07
CA THR A 244 -10.21 -27.49 3.85
C THR A 244 -10.41 -28.70 2.95
N GLU A 245 -9.97 -29.88 3.41
CA GLU A 245 -9.98 -31.12 2.62
C GLU A 245 -10.76 -32.22 3.35
N GLY A 246 -11.98 -32.52 2.88
CA GLY A 246 -12.85 -33.53 3.49
C GLY A 246 -13.10 -33.26 4.98
N LEU A 247 -12.72 -34.20 5.85
CA LEU A 247 -12.80 -34.05 7.31
C LEU A 247 -11.63 -33.25 7.90
N ALA A 248 -10.55 -33.02 7.14
CA ALA A 248 -9.38 -32.26 7.58
C ALA A 248 -9.62 -30.74 7.41
N VAL A 249 -10.58 -30.20 8.17
CA VAL A 249 -10.88 -28.76 8.22
C VAL A 249 -10.22 -28.15 9.45
N ARG A 250 -9.15 -27.37 9.25
CA ARG A 250 -8.39 -26.74 10.34
C ARG A 250 -7.57 -25.54 9.86
N PRO A 251 -7.12 -24.65 10.75
CA PRO A 251 -6.14 -23.63 10.41
C PRO A 251 -4.86 -24.20 9.79
N GLY A 252 -4.23 -23.41 8.92
CA GLY A 252 -2.89 -23.67 8.40
C GLY A 252 -1.84 -23.63 9.52
N HIS A 253 -0.82 -24.50 9.43
CA HIS A 253 0.26 -24.58 10.42
C HIS A 253 1.29 -23.45 10.30
N LYS A 254 1.20 -22.62 9.25
CA LYS A 254 2.05 -21.45 9.01
C LYS A 254 1.16 -20.28 8.62
N MET A 255 1.53 -19.08 9.07
CA MET A 255 0.92 -17.81 8.67
C MET A 255 1.96 -16.70 8.72
N VAL A 256 1.68 -15.58 8.07
CA VAL A 256 2.46 -14.35 8.25
C VAL A 256 2.03 -13.73 9.58
N GLY A 257 2.96 -13.65 10.54
CA GLY A 257 2.64 -13.20 11.90
C GLY A 257 2.41 -11.69 12.04
N HIS A 258 3.15 -10.89 11.29
CA HIS A 258 3.01 -9.43 11.23
C HIS A 258 3.45 -8.91 9.86
N THR A 259 3.09 -7.66 9.54
CA THR A 259 3.38 -6.98 8.26
C THR A 259 3.65 -5.51 8.52
N ALA A 260 2.62 -4.79 8.98
CA ALA A 260 2.70 -3.46 9.54
C ALA A 260 1.45 -3.19 10.41
N PHE A 261 1.54 -2.14 11.21
CA PHE A 261 0.40 -1.41 11.75
C PHE A 261 -0.12 -0.40 10.71
N LEU A 262 -1.42 -0.14 10.74
CA LEU A 262 -2.06 0.98 10.05
C LEU A 262 -2.46 2.02 11.10
N VAL A 263 -2.15 3.30 10.83
CA VAL A 263 -2.59 4.42 11.66
C VAL A 263 -3.33 5.45 10.81
N THR A 264 -4.53 5.84 11.19
CA THR A 264 -5.32 6.89 10.50
C THR A 264 -5.66 8.05 11.40
N ALA A 265 -5.68 9.27 10.84
CA ALA A 265 -6.24 10.45 11.49
C ALA A 265 -6.93 11.36 10.46
N ARG A 266 -7.98 12.08 10.88
CA ARG A 266 -8.73 13.02 10.03
C ARG A 266 -8.29 14.46 10.25
N ARG A 267 -8.12 15.21 9.16
CA ARG A 267 -7.73 16.62 9.18
C ARG A 267 -8.84 17.51 9.73
N MET A 268 -8.54 18.32 10.74
CA MET A 268 -9.45 19.37 11.23
C MET A 268 -9.55 20.52 10.22
N ALA A 269 -10.66 21.27 10.23
CA ALA A 269 -10.75 22.52 9.47
C ALA A 269 -9.79 23.59 10.04
N PRO A 270 -9.39 24.61 9.24
CA PRO A 270 -8.57 25.72 9.71
C PRO A 270 -9.10 26.36 11.00
N GLY A 271 -8.22 26.60 11.96
CA GLY A 271 -8.56 27.13 13.29
C GLY A 271 -9.27 26.16 14.24
N GLN A 272 -9.73 25.00 13.78
CA GLN A 272 -10.41 24.00 14.61
C GLN A 272 -9.43 23.00 15.22
N LYS A 273 -9.73 22.56 16.45
CA LYS A 273 -8.99 21.52 17.18
C LYS A 273 -9.94 20.37 17.54
N PRO A 274 -9.48 19.11 17.60
CA PRO A 274 -10.33 18.01 18.03
C PRO A 274 -10.73 18.18 19.50
N PRO A 275 -11.89 17.64 19.94
CA PRO A 275 -12.12 17.44 21.36
C PRO A 275 -11.05 16.49 21.91
N ARG A 276 -10.30 16.93 22.92
CA ARG A 276 -9.28 16.10 23.55
C ARG A 276 -9.92 14.92 24.27
N ARG A 277 -9.38 13.73 24.02
CA ARG A 277 -9.85 12.50 24.66
C ARG A 277 -9.33 12.44 26.08
N THR A 278 -10.17 12.73 27.07
CA THR A 278 -9.83 12.62 28.50
C THR A 278 -9.58 11.16 28.88
N ARG A 279 -8.32 10.74 28.77
CA ARG A 279 -7.78 9.50 29.31
C ARG A 279 -6.56 9.84 30.13
N ARG A 280 -6.52 9.42 31.40
CA ARG A 280 -5.29 9.47 32.19
C ARG A 280 -4.26 8.53 31.51
N PRO A 281 -3.07 9.00 31.13
CA PRO A 281 -2.03 8.11 30.62
C PRO A 281 -1.67 7.04 31.65
N ALA A 282 -1.11 5.92 31.19
CA ALA A 282 -0.54 4.94 32.11
C ALA A 282 0.61 5.60 32.92
N PRO A 283 0.83 5.19 34.19
CA PRO A 283 2.01 5.63 34.94
C PRO A 283 3.29 5.40 34.12
N GLY A 284 4.17 6.40 34.06
CA GLY A 284 5.40 6.35 33.28
C GLY A 284 5.27 6.58 31.77
N ALA A 285 4.07 6.68 31.19
CA ALA A 285 3.88 6.86 29.73
C ALA A 285 4.60 8.10 29.14
N TYR A 286 4.84 9.11 29.99
CA TYR A 286 5.60 10.32 29.68
C TYR A 286 6.71 10.56 30.74
N GLY A 287 7.32 9.49 31.24
CA GLY A 287 8.36 9.50 32.27
C GLY A 287 9.71 10.10 31.82
N PRO A 288 10.76 10.02 32.66
CA PRO A 288 12.06 10.63 32.40
C PRO A 288 12.82 10.10 31.16
N ASP A 289 12.50 8.88 30.75
CA ASP A 289 13.03 8.19 29.57
C ASP A 289 12.29 8.54 28.27
N TYR A 290 11.11 9.19 28.36
CA TYR A 290 10.31 9.57 27.20
C TYR A 290 10.92 10.74 26.42
N ARG A 291 11.41 10.45 25.20
CA ARG A 291 12.02 11.42 24.27
C ARG A 291 11.16 11.72 23.02
N GLY A 292 9.88 11.35 23.03
CA GLY A 292 8.97 11.59 21.91
C GLY A 292 8.34 13.00 21.91
N PRO A 293 7.52 13.32 20.89
CA PRO A 293 6.72 14.54 20.86
C PRO A 293 5.74 14.59 22.03
N ARG A 294 5.85 15.59 22.90
CA ARG A 294 5.03 15.70 24.12
C ARG A 294 3.88 16.71 23.90
N PRO A 295 2.59 16.31 24.03
CA PRO A 295 1.48 17.25 24.01
C PRO A 295 1.59 18.30 25.12
N ALA A 296 1.19 19.55 24.83
CA ALA A 296 1.37 20.69 25.74
C ALA A 296 0.58 20.61 27.07
N ASP A 297 -0.34 19.65 27.21
CA ASP A 297 -1.09 19.34 28.43
C ASP A 297 -0.59 18.12 29.21
N VAL A 298 0.50 17.50 28.74
CA VAL A 298 1.27 16.53 29.51
C VAL A 298 2.37 17.30 30.27
N PRO A 299 2.57 17.05 31.58
CA PRO A 299 3.62 17.71 32.35
C PRO A 299 4.99 17.60 31.68
N THR A 300 5.82 18.65 31.74
CA THR A 300 7.17 18.63 31.17
C THR A 300 8.07 17.64 31.91
N LEU A 301 9.23 17.31 31.32
CA LEU A 301 10.22 16.46 32.00
C LEU A 301 10.63 17.06 33.35
N GLU A 302 10.82 18.38 33.41
CA GLU A 302 11.17 19.12 34.62
C GLU A 302 10.08 18.98 35.70
N GLN A 303 8.80 19.08 35.32
CA GLN A 303 7.67 18.88 36.24
C GLN A 303 7.60 17.43 36.75
N VAL A 304 7.79 16.44 35.88
CA VAL A 304 7.79 15.02 36.29
C VAL A 304 8.96 14.67 37.22
N LEU A 305 10.11 15.33 37.07
CA LEU A 305 11.25 15.15 37.97
C LEU A 305 11.05 15.87 39.31
N ALA A 306 10.52 17.09 39.30
CA ALA A 306 10.17 17.80 40.54
C ALA A 306 9.13 17.04 41.38
N ASP A 307 8.07 16.52 40.75
CA ASP A 307 7.04 15.69 41.41
C ASP A 307 7.61 14.39 42.02
N ALA A 308 8.78 13.91 41.54
CA ALA A 308 9.42 12.68 41.99
C ALA A 308 10.46 12.91 43.10
N ASP A 309 11.04 14.10 43.20
CA ASP A 309 11.93 14.49 44.31
C ASP A 309 11.13 14.90 45.58
N GLU A 310 9.83 15.17 45.44
CA GLU A 310 8.90 15.48 46.55
C GLU A 310 8.16 14.25 47.13
N SER A 311 8.37 13.03 46.59
CA SER A 311 7.60 11.80 46.90
C SER A 311 8.39 10.69 47.58
#